data_AF-A0A3D2J5V6-F1
#
_entry.id   AF-A0A3D2J5V6-F1
#
_cell.length_a   1.000
_cell.length_b   1.000
_cell.length_c   1.000
_cell.angle_alpha   90.00
_cell.angle_beta   90.00
_cell.angle_gamma   90.00
#
_symmetry.space_group_name_H-M   'P 1'
#
loop_
_entity.id
_entity.type
_entity.pdbx_description
1 polymer ?
#
loop_
_entity_poly.entity_id
_entity_poly.type
_entity_poly.pdbx_seq_one_letter_code
_entity_poly.pdbx_strand_id
1 'polypeptide(L)' 'TSTPLQGKRVLVTRTRNQASVLSEQLRTLGAIPIEFPTIRIVPPDDWTQLDAALNRLYTASYDWLIFTSVNGV' A
#
# COMPACT_ATOMS: atom_id res chain seq x y z
N THR A 1 5.46 25.48 -20.29
CA THR A 1 5.89 24.07 -20.14
C THR A 1 4.65 23.21 -20.02
N SER A 2 4.52 22.15 -20.83
CA SER A 2 3.36 21.24 -20.75
C SER A 2 3.53 20.32 -19.55
N THR A 3 2.57 20.28 -18.64
CA THR A 3 2.50 19.26 -17.58
C THR A 3 1.96 17.95 -18.18
N PRO A 4 2.57 16.79 -17.88
CA PRO A 4 2.31 15.56 -18.64
C PRO A 4 0.89 15.00 -18.45
N LEU A 5 0.17 15.39 -17.39
CA LEU A 5 -1.19 14.92 -17.09
C LEU A 5 -2.24 16.03 -17.13
N GLN A 6 -1.95 17.16 -17.79
CA GLN A 6 -2.83 18.33 -17.82
C GLN A 6 -4.30 17.97 -18.14
N GLY A 7 -5.20 18.27 -17.22
CA GLY A 7 -6.64 18.09 -17.36
C GLY A 7 -7.14 16.63 -17.31
N LYS A 8 -6.25 15.64 -17.10
CA LYS A 8 -6.65 14.24 -16.95
C LYS A 8 -7.30 14.02 -15.58
N ARG A 9 -8.46 13.37 -15.56
CA ARG A 9 -9.13 12.94 -14.33
C ARG A 9 -8.66 11.53 -13.97
N VAL A 10 -8.18 11.32 -12.76
CA VAL A 10 -7.60 10.03 -12.33
C VAL A 10 -8.30 9.55 -11.07
N LEU A 11 -8.92 8.37 -11.11
CA LEU A 11 -9.51 7.75 -9.93
C LEU A 11 -8.42 7.06 -9.11
N VAL A 12 -8.29 7.43 -7.84
CA VAL A 12 -7.30 6.85 -6.92
C VAL A 12 -8.02 5.95 -5.92
N THR A 13 -7.78 4.63 -6.02
CA THR A 13 -8.50 3.61 -5.24
C THR A 13 -7.75 3.11 -4.01
N ARG A 14 -6.58 3.68 -3.71
CA ARG A 14 -5.72 3.32 -2.57
C ARG A 14 -6.38 3.63 -1.22
N THR A 15 -5.81 3.09 -0.15
CA THR A 15 -6.22 3.40 1.23
C THR A 15 -6.16 4.91 1.47
N ARG A 16 -6.99 5.42 2.38
CA ARG A 16 -7.08 6.86 2.68
C ARG A 16 -5.72 7.52 2.94
N ASN A 17 -4.87 6.87 3.75
CA ASN A 17 -3.56 7.41 4.11
C ASN A 17 -2.56 7.40 2.93
N GLN A 18 -2.71 6.47 1.99
CA GLN A 18 -1.83 6.37 0.82
C GLN A 18 -2.36 7.16 -0.39
N ALA A 19 -3.67 7.44 -0.43
CA ALA A 19 -4.30 8.16 -1.53
C ALA A 19 -3.83 9.61 -1.61
N SER A 20 -3.68 10.31 -0.48
CA SER A 20 -3.29 11.72 -0.44
C SER A 20 -1.92 11.98 -1.07
N VAL A 21 -0.93 11.14 -0.75
CA VAL A 21 0.44 11.23 -1.30
C VAL A 21 0.43 11.08 -2.82
N LEU A 22 -0.28 10.07 -3.33
CA LEU A 22 -0.38 9.86 -4.78
C LEU A 22 -1.17 10.98 -5.46
N SER A 23 -2.27 11.44 -4.85
CA SER A 23 -3.07 12.56 -5.34
C SER A 23 -2.23 13.84 -5.47
N GLU A 24 -1.38 14.13 -4.49
CA GLU A 24 -0.51 15.31 -4.54
C GLU A 24 0.47 15.22 -5.72
N GLN A 25 1.11 14.07 -5.91
CA GLN A 25 1.97 13.82 -7.08
C GLN A 25 1.22 13.93 -8.41
N LEU A 26 -0.03 13.49 -8.47
CA LEU A 26 -0.86 13.65 -9.67
C LEU A 26 -1.20 15.12 -9.93
N ARG A 27 -1.49 15.91 -8.89
CA ARG A 27 -1.75 17.36 -9.02
C ARG A 27 -0.53 18.11 -9.53
N THR A 28 0.68 17.80 -9.05
CA THR A 28 1.91 18.46 -9.54
C THR A 28 2.17 18.21 -11.02
N LEU A 29 1.67 17.07 -11.54
CA LEU A 29 1.71 16.73 -12.97
C LEU A 29 0.53 17.27 -13.78
N GLY A 30 -0.34 18.10 -13.19
CA GLY A 30 -1.48 18.75 -13.85
C GLY A 30 -2.77 17.93 -13.92
N ALA A 31 -2.83 16.78 -13.23
CA ALA A 31 -4.03 15.95 -13.17
C ALA A 31 -5.05 16.45 -12.14
N ILE A 32 -6.27 15.92 -12.25
CA ILE A 32 -7.39 16.10 -11.34
C ILE A 32 -7.69 14.74 -10.68
N PRO A 33 -7.00 14.39 -9.57
CA PRO A 33 -7.25 13.13 -8.88
C PRO A 33 -8.58 13.16 -8.10
N ILE A 34 -9.27 12.03 -8.12
CA ILE A 34 -10.51 11.75 -7.38
C ILE A 34 -10.20 10.60 -6.43
N GLU A 35 -10.18 10.86 -5.13
CA GLU A 35 -9.91 9.83 -4.14
C GLU A 35 -11.18 9.03 -3.85
N PHE A 36 -11.07 7.71 -3.99
CA PHE A 36 -12.16 6.78 -3.71
C PHE A 36 -11.58 5.51 -3.07
N PRO A 37 -11.27 5.53 -1.75
CA PRO A 37 -10.66 4.38 -1.09
C PRO A 37 -11.55 3.14 -1.16
N THR A 38 -11.06 2.08 -1.80
CA THR A 38 -11.81 0.81 -1.98
C THR A 38 -11.38 -0.30 -1.05
N ILE A 39 -10.26 -0.11 -0.35
CA ILE A 39 -9.67 -1.09 0.57
C ILE A 39 -9.28 -0.43 1.89
N ARG A 40 -9.23 -1.25 2.96
CA ARG A 40 -8.66 -0.88 4.25
C ARG A 40 -7.64 -1.93 4.67
N ILE A 41 -6.59 -1.49 5.36
CA ILE A 41 -5.66 -2.38 6.04
C ILE A 41 -6.18 -2.57 7.45
N VAL A 42 -6.34 -3.82 7.84
CA VAL A 42 -6.77 -4.23 9.18
C VAL A 42 -5.84 -5.33 9.65
N PRO A 43 -5.62 -5.47 10.98
CA PRO A 43 -4.93 -6.64 11.50
C PRO A 43 -5.73 -7.93 11.18
N PRO A 44 -5.07 -9.09 11.10
CA PRO A 44 -5.76 -10.38 11.04
C PRO A 44 -6.57 -10.61 12.32
N ASP A 45 -7.63 -11.40 12.20
CA ASP A 45 -8.48 -11.78 13.35
C ASP A 45 -7.73 -12.69 14.34
N ASP A 46 -6.71 -13.41 13.86
CA ASP A 46 -5.87 -14.31 14.66
C ASP A 46 -4.42 -14.28 14.15
N TRP A 47 -3.47 -14.22 15.08
CA TRP A 47 -2.03 -14.16 14.83
C TRP A 47 -1.33 -15.52 14.99
N THR A 48 -2.03 -16.55 15.47
CA THR A 48 -1.45 -17.86 15.81
C THR A 48 -0.64 -18.47 14.66
N GLN A 49 -1.10 -18.34 13.42
CA GLN A 49 -0.36 -18.86 12.26
C GLN A 49 0.93 -18.08 11.97
N LEU A 50 0.92 -16.76 12.17
CA LEU A 50 2.12 -15.94 12.03
C LEU A 50 3.13 -16.32 13.11
N ASP A 51 2.69 -16.44 14.36
CA ASP A 51 3.56 -16.80 15.49
C ASP A 51 4.19 -18.19 15.28
N ALA A 52 3.43 -19.16 14.78
CA ALA A 52 3.95 -20.48 14.43
C ALA A 52 4.98 -20.41 13.29
N ALA A 53 4.76 -19.57 12.27
CA ALA A 53 5.71 -19.37 11.19
C ALA A 53 6.99 -18.66 11.65
N LEU A 54 6.89 -17.67 12.54
CA LEU A 54 8.02 -16.99 13.17
C LEU A 54 8.82 -17.94 14.06
N ASN A 55 8.16 -18.83 14.80
CA ASN A 55 8.84 -19.88 15.58
C ASN A 55 9.64 -20.82 14.66
N ARG A 56 9.08 -21.21 13.50
CA ARG A 56 9.82 -22.02 12.51
C ARG A 56 11.02 -21.29 11.92
N LEU A 57 10.90 -19.99 11.69
CA LEU A 57 12.02 -19.15 11.29
C LEU A 57 13.10 -19.13 12.38
N TYR A 58 12.71 -18.98 13.65
CA TYR A 58 13.63 -18.99 14.78
C TYR A 58 14.33 -20.35 14.99
N THR A 59 13.60 -21.46 14.83
CA THR A 59 14.15 -22.82 14.96
C THR A 59 14.84 -23.33 13.69
N ALA A 60 15.24 -22.43 12.78
CA ALA A 60 15.98 -22.73 11.55
C ALA A 60 15.26 -23.68 10.57
N SER A 61 13.92 -23.69 10.56
CA SER A 61 13.12 -24.41 9.56
C SER A 61 12.79 -23.57 8.32
N TYR A 62 12.90 -22.25 8.42
CA TYR A 62 12.87 -21.33 7.29
C TYR A 62 14.18 -20.55 7.23
N ASP A 63 14.77 -20.44 6.03
CA ASP A 63 16.01 -19.69 5.81
C ASP A 63 15.77 -18.23 5.43
N TRP A 64 14.55 -17.89 4.99
CA TRP A 64 14.23 -16.59 4.39
C TRP A 64 12.91 -16.03 4.91
N LEU A 65 12.87 -14.71 5.05
CA LEU A 65 11.66 -13.92 5.26
C LEU A 65 11.58 -12.84 4.16
N ILE A 66 10.42 -12.73 3.51
CA ILE A 66 10.21 -11.80 2.40
C ILE A 66 9.08 -10.83 2.74
N PHE A 67 9.36 -9.54 2.59
CA PHE A 67 8.37 -8.48 2.73
C PHE A 67 7.94 -7.97 1.35
N THR A 68 6.63 -7.98 1.07
CA THR A 68 6.08 -7.63 -0.25
C THR A 68 5.43 -6.25 -0.29
N SER A 69 5.28 -5.60 0.87
CA SER A 69 4.57 -4.32 1.00
C SER A 69 5.01 -3.58 2.24
N VAL A 70 4.97 -2.26 2.18
CA VAL A 70 5.15 -1.36 3.34
C VAL A 70 4.13 -1.64 4.46
N ASN A 71 3.00 -2.26 4.15
CA ASN A 71 1.99 -2.61 5.16
C ASN A 71 2.33 -3.89 5.93
N GLY A 72 3.27 -4.71 5.42
CA GLY A 72 3.62 -6.01 6.01
C GLY A 72 5.01 -6.05 6.65
N VAL A 73 5.69 -4.90 6.74
CA VAL A 73 6.99 -4.72 7.40
C VAL A 73 6.79 -4.37 8.87
#